data_AF-A0A969AQ67-F1
#
_entry.id   AF-A0A969AQ67-F1
#
_cell.length_a   1.000
_cell.length_b   1.000
_cell.length_c   1.000
_cell.angle_alpha   90.00
_cell.angle_beta   90.00
_cell.angle_gamma   90.00
#
_symmetry.space_group_name_H-M   'P 1'
#
loop_
_entity.id
_entity.type
_entity.pdbx_description
1 polymer ?
#
loop_
_entity_poly.entity_id
_entity_poly.type
_entity_poly.pdbx_seq_one_letter_code
_entity_poly.pdbx_strand_id
1 'polypeptide(L)'
;MMPKPIDCPLLFRRSDRVIEHRHPIPLMAGGCSLALLLMAATACQSGVLLDEDQAVSDEQASATVEINLDELDDFARDHLVDVQDLSIQDGIEYCGLYGYDPSGELVATPAIPGDPDSCDPGEDPAEFVAIASYHTHGSYSPDADSEVPSVEDLAGDIDDQLYGYISTPGGRLWFNDWESEVATVIDPGAIEPDPDFQDCPAFPADTEYTLPELEARAETDPGEC
;
A
#
# COMPACT_ATOMS: atom_id res chain seq x y z
N MET A 1 -33.06 -4.83 35.69
CA MET A 1 -31.98 -4.24 34.88
C MET A 1 -31.74 -5.17 33.71
N MET A 2 -32.22 -4.80 32.52
CA MET A 2 -31.85 -5.52 31.30
C MET A 2 -30.56 -4.90 30.77
N PRO A 3 -29.58 -5.68 30.28
CA PRO A 3 -28.42 -5.12 29.62
C PRO A 3 -28.87 -4.41 28.34
N LYS A 4 -28.37 -3.18 28.13
CA LYS A 4 -28.55 -2.47 26.87
C LYS A 4 -27.81 -3.24 25.77
N PRO A 5 -28.36 -3.32 24.55
CA PRO A 5 -27.61 -3.84 23.41
C PRO A 5 -26.43 -2.90 23.14
N ILE A 6 -25.26 -3.49 22.91
CA ILE A 6 -24.10 -2.80 22.36
C ILE A 6 -24.41 -2.65 20.87
N ASP A 7 -24.62 -1.41 20.45
CA ASP A 7 -24.71 -1.06 19.03
C ASP A 7 -23.30 -1.20 18.46
N CYS A 8 -23.08 -2.23 17.65
CA CYS A 8 -21.89 -2.35 16.83
C CYS A 8 -22.11 -1.43 15.62
N PRO A 9 -21.32 -0.35 15.42
CA PRO A 9 -21.52 0.50 14.27
C PRO A 9 -21.30 -0.34 13.01
N LEU A 10 -22.19 -0.14 12.04
CA LEU A 10 -22.14 -0.79 10.74
C LEU A 10 -20.81 -0.44 10.07
N LEU A 11 -19.86 -1.38 10.09
CA LEU A 11 -18.69 -1.38 9.21
C LEU A 11 -19.23 -1.34 7.77
N PHE A 12 -19.12 -0.19 7.12
CA PHE A 12 -19.27 -0.08 5.69
C PHE A 12 -18.12 -0.86 5.09
N ARG A 13 -18.40 -2.08 4.62
CA ARG A 13 -17.43 -2.89 3.89
C ARG A 13 -17.06 -2.15 2.61
N ARG A 14 -15.81 -1.71 2.50
CA ARG A 14 -15.25 -1.21 1.24
C ARG A 14 -15.08 -2.46 0.35
N SER A 15 -15.84 -2.54 -0.74
CA SER A 15 -15.83 -3.71 -1.63
C SER A 15 -14.44 -3.94 -2.24
N ASP A 16 -14.12 -5.20 -2.55
CA ASP A 16 -12.95 -5.61 -3.35
C ASP A 16 -12.78 -4.71 -4.59
N ARG A 17 -11.54 -4.32 -4.90
CA ARG A 17 -11.22 -3.45 -6.04
C ARG A 17 -10.22 -4.11 -7.00
N VAL A 18 -10.38 -3.85 -8.29
CA VAL A 18 -9.55 -4.40 -9.36
C VAL A 18 -8.53 -3.36 -9.80
N ILE A 19 -7.23 -3.61 -9.62
CA ILE A 19 -6.19 -2.75 -10.22
C ILE A 19 -5.58 -3.45 -11.44
N GLU A 20 -5.61 -2.77 -12.59
CA GLU A 20 -4.88 -3.19 -13.79
C GLU A 20 -3.42 -2.70 -13.71
N HIS A 21 -2.51 -3.54 -13.19
CA HIS A 21 -1.08 -3.21 -13.21
C HIS A 21 -0.52 -3.20 -14.64
N ARG A 22 0.12 -2.09 -15.02
CA ARG A 22 0.73 -1.89 -16.36
C ARG A 22 2.13 -2.49 -16.51
N HIS A 23 2.59 -3.31 -15.58
CA HIS A 23 3.92 -3.92 -15.65
C HIS A 23 3.84 -5.44 -15.86
N PRO A 24 4.37 -5.97 -16.98
CA PRO A 24 4.29 -7.38 -17.28
C PRO A 24 5.19 -8.16 -16.32
N ILE A 25 4.58 -9.06 -15.55
CA ILE A 25 5.31 -10.12 -14.83
C ILE A 25 6.03 -10.98 -15.88
N PRO A 26 7.38 -11.10 -15.86
CA PRO A 26 8.07 -11.92 -16.83
C PRO A 26 7.84 -13.40 -16.53
N LEU A 27 7.03 -14.06 -17.36
CA LEU A 27 6.92 -15.52 -17.39
C LEU A 27 8.29 -16.15 -17.71
N MET A 28 8.87 -16.84 -16.73
CA MET A 28 10.08 -17.64 -16.89
C MET A 28 9.89 -18.75 -17.94
N ALA A 29 10.33 -18.49 -19.18
CA ALA A 29 10.45 -19.52 -20.21
C ALA A 29 11.64 -20.44 -19.87
N GLY A 30 11.34 -21.62 -19.33
CA GLY A 30 12.30 -22.67 -19.07
C GLY A 30 13.03 -23.11 -20.34
N GLY A 31 14.29 -22.69 -20.48
CA GLY A 31 15.20 -23.17 -21.51
C GLY A 31 15.66 -24.59 -21.21
N CYS A 32 15.20 -25.58 -21.99
CA CYS A 32 15.78 -26.92 -22.00
C CYS A 32 16.66 -27.08 -23.24
N SER A 33 17.96 -27.24 -22.99
CA SER A 33 19.01 -27.29 -24.00
C SER A 33 18.97 -28.55 -24.87
N LEU A 34 19.25 -28.29 -26.14
CA LEU A 34 19.54 -29.15 -27.28
C LEU A 34 20.36 -30.42 -26.94
N ALA A 35 19.86 -31.60 -27.32
CA ALA A 35 20.68 -32.80 -27.50
C ALA A 35 20.51 -33.33 -28.94
N LEU A 36 21.64 -33.34 -29.64
CA LEU A 36 21.85 -33.74 -31.03
C LEU A 36 21.78 -35.28 -31.17
N LEU A 37 21.01 -35.82 -32.12
CA LEU A 37 21.26 -37.16 -32.65
C LEU A 37 20.87 -37.26 -34.13
N LEU A 38 21.87 -37.56 -34.97
CA LEU A 38 21.74 -37.94 -36.38
C LEU A 38 21.09 -39.32 -36.51
N MET A 39 20.16 -39.48 -37.45
CA MET A 39 20.04 -40.67 -38.32
C MET A 39 19.40 -40.26 -39.65
N ALA A 40 19.97 -40.76 -40.74
CA ALA A 40 19.48 -40.58 -42.12
C ALA A 40 18.55 -41.73 -42.52
N ALA A 41 17.49 -41.45 -43.30
CA ALA A 41 17.14 -42.16 -44.55
C ALA A 41 15.81 -41.67 -45.16
N THR A 42 15.82 -41.67 -46.49
CA THR A 42 14.86 -41.26 -47.52
C THR A 42 13.51 -41.99 -47.49
N ALA A 43 12.39 -41.29 -47.75
CA ALA A 43 11.35 -41.71 -48.72
C ALA A 43 10.24 -40.64 -48.92
N CYS A 44 9.82 -40.51 -50.18
CA CYS A 44 8.74 -39.67 -50.71
C CYS A 44 7.41 -39.76 -49.95
N GLN A 45 6.76 -38.62 -49.71
CA GLN A 45 5.33 -38.49 -50.00
C GLN A 45 4.95 -37.01 -50.17
N SER A 46 4.28 -36.73 -51.28
CA SER A 46 3.69 -35.45 -51.65
C SER A 46 2.70 -34.95 -50.60
N GLY A 47 2.75 -33.65 -50.26
CA GLY A 47 1.75 -33.02 -49.40
C GLY A 47 1.96 -31.51 -49.31
N VAL A 48 1.17 -30.80 -50.10
CA VAL A 48 0.64 -29.43 -49.92
C VAL A 48 1.52 -28.42 -49.17
N LEU A 49 1.97 -27.42 -49.94
CA LEU A 49 2.64 -26.21 -49.49
C LEU A 49 1.62 -25.13 -49.08
N LEU A 50 1.91 -24.51 -47.93
CA LEU A 50 1.57 -23.16 -47.45
C LEU A 50 0.14 -22.88 -47.00
N ASP A 51 -0.03 -22.91 -45.67
CA ASP A 51 -0.88 -21.96 -44.95
C ASP A 51 -0.01 -21.37 -43.82
N GLU A 52 0.79 -20.36 -44.16
CA GLU A 52 1.45 -19.47 -43.19
C GLU A 52 0.50 -18.31 -42.94
N ASP A 53 -0.43 -18.47 -41.99
CA ASP A 53 -1.00 -17.33 -41.25
C ASP A 53 -1.76 -17.83 -40.01
N GLN A 54 -1.01 -18.42 -39.06
CA GLN A 54 -1.46 -18.40 -37.67
C GLN A 54 -0.76 -17.22 -37.00
N ALA A 55 -1.42 -16.06 -37.07
CA ALA A 55 -1.20 -14.98 -36.14
C ALA A 55 -1.34 -15.54 -34.73
N VAL A 56 -0.19 -15.68 -34.05
CA VAL A 56 -0.14 -15.91 -32.61
C VAL A 56 -0.66 -14.61 -32.01
N SER A 57 -1.91 -14.60 -31.57
CA SER A 57 -2.44 -13.54 -30.74
C SER A 57 -1.70 -13.60 -29.41
N ASP A 58 -0.73 -12.69 -29.23
CA ASP A 58 -0.21 -12.30 -27.93
C ASP A 58 -1.35 -11.67 -27.13
N GLU A 59 -2.28 -12.50 -26.65
CA GLU A 59 -3.17 -12.13 -25.57
C GLU A 59 -2.35 -12.29 -24.28
N GLN A 60 -1.48 -11.31 -24.05
CA GLN A 60 -0.86 -11.11 -22.75
C GLN A 60 -2.01 -10.99 -21.76
N ALA A 61 -2.24 -12.05 -20.99
CA ALA A 61 -3.15 -12.00 -19.87
C ALA A 61 -2.61 -10.94 -18.90
N SER A 62 -3.21 -9.75 -18.96
CA SER A 62 -3.15 -8.77 -17.89
C SER A 62 -3.63 -9.49 -16.64
N ALA A 63 -2.72 -9.84 -15.74
CA ALA A 63 -3.08 -10.39 -14.45
C ALA A 63 -3.66 -9.22 -13.64
N THR A 64 -4.98 -9.12 -13.63
CA THR A 64 -5.69 -8.21 -12.72
C THR A 64 -5.52 -8.75 -11.32
N VAL A 65 -4.88 -7.97 -10.45
CA VAL A 65 -4.81 -8.28 -9.02
C VAL A 65 -6.06 -7.66 -8.39
N GLU A 66 -6.94 -8.50 -7.89
CA GLU A 66 -8.06 -8.07 -7.05
C GLU A 66 -7.50 -7.80 -5.66
N ILE A 67 -7.58 -6.55 -5.21
CA ILE A 67 -7.16 -6.14 -3.88
C ILE A 67 -8.36 -6.23 -2.96
N ASN A 68 -8.23 -7.05 -1.93
CA ASN A 68 -9.15 -7.12 -0.81
C ASN A 68 -8.71 -6.07 0.23
N LEU A 69 -9.41 -4.94 0.28
CA LEU A 69 -9.05 -3.84 1.19
C LEU A 69 -9.23 -4.22 2.67
N ASP A 70 -10.20 -5.08 3.01
CA ASP A 70 -10.34 -5.56 4.40
C ASP A 70 -9.07 -6.34 4.83
N GLU A 71 -8.50 -7.15 3.94
CA GLU A 71 -7.26 -7.91 4.22
C GLU A 71 -6.02 -7.01 4.28
N LEU A 72 -5.97 -5.98 3.42
CA LEU A 72 -4.87 -5.01 3.42
C LEU A 72 -4.90 -4.12 4.67
N ASP A 73 -6.08 -3.69 5.13
CA ASP A 73 -6.26 -2.91 6.36
C ASP A 73 -5.80 -3.71 7.59
N ASP A 74 -6.20 -4.98 7.68
CA ASP A 74 -5.78 -5.88 8.76
C ASP A 74 -4.26 -6.11 8.75
N PHE A 75 -3.69 -6.35 7.56
CA PHE A 75 -2.25 -6.52 7.36
C PHE A 75 -1.46 -5.27 7.76
N ALA A 76 -1.91 -4.11 7.29
CA ALA A 76 -1.28 -2.82 7.59
C ALA A 76 -1.32 -2.53 9.09
N ARG A 77 -2.44 -2.78 9.76
CA ARG A 77 -2.54 -2.59 11.22
C ARG A 77 -1.63 -3.54 11.98
N ASP A 78 -1.64 -4.84 11.66
CA ASP A 78 -0.78 -5.81 12.34
C ASP A 78 0.71 -5.46 12.17
N HIS A 79 1.10 -4.97 10.99
CA HIS A 79 2.47 -4.53 10.74
C HIS A 79 2.82 -3.22 11.45
N LEU A 80 1.96 -2.20 11.36
CA LEU A 80 2.21 -0.87 11.92
C LEU A 80 2.18 -0.83 13.46
N VAL A 81 1.55 -1.79 14.14
CA VAL A 81 1.69 -1.93 15.60
C VAL A 81 3.16 -2.06 15.99
N ASP A 82 3.92 -2.92 15.30
CA ASP A 82 5.33 -3.14 15.62
C ASP A 82 6.23 -1.98 15.14
N VAL A 83 5.91 -1.37 14.00
CA VAL A 83 6.70 -0.27 13.44
C VAL A 83 6.48 1.05 14.20
N GLN A 84 5.26 1.35 14.63
CA GLN A 84 4.94 2.55 15.40
C GLN A 84 5.66 2.55 16.76
N ASP A 85 5.77 1.39 17.41
CA ASP A 85 6.52 1.25 18.66
C ASP A 85 8.00 1.66 18.50
N LEU A 86 8.62 1.30 17.37
CA LEU A 86 9.98 1.71 17.02
C LEU A 86 10.06 3.20 16.68
N SER A 87 9.12 3.68 15.88
CA SER A 87 8.99 5.10 15.49
C SER A 87 8.90 6.03 16.70
N ILE A 88 8.04 5.70 17.68
CA ILE A 88 7.89 6.45 18.93
C ILE A 88 9.19 6.40 19.76
N GLN A 89 9.86 5.25 19.82
CA GLN A 89 11.11 5.11 20.56
C GLN A 89 12.24 5.98 19.99
N ASP A 90 12.35 6.03 18.66
CA ASP A 90 13.44 6.71 17.97
C ASP A 90 13.11 8.18 17.63
N GLY A 91 11.83 8.55 17.68
CA GLY A 91 11.36 9.90 17.38
C GLY A 91 11.50 10.27 15.90
N ILE A 92 11.38 9.28 15.02
CA ILE A 92 11.54 9.41 13.57
C ILE A 92 10.49 8.59 12.83
N GLU A 93 10.21 8.97 11.59
CA GLU A 93 9.36 8.19 10.71
C GLU A 93 10.07 6.93 10.21
N TYR A 94 9.27 5.90 9.98
CA TYR A 94 9.64 4.66 9.29
C TYR A 94 8.65 4.41 8.16
N CYS A 95 9.15 4.00 7.00
CA CYS A 95 8.28 3.66 5.87
C CYS A 95 8.78 2.54 4.98
N GLY A 96 7.88 2.14 4.08
CA GLY A 96 8.08 1.12 3.07
C GLY A 96 6.84 0.96 2.21
N LEU A 97 6.69 -0.22 1.63
CA LEU A 97 5.61 -0.57 0.71
C LEU A 97 4.96 -1.87 1.14
N TYR A 98 3.65 -1.98 0.90
CA TYR A 98 2.91 -3.23 0.89
C TYR A 98 2.62 -3.66 -0.54
N GLY A 99 2.67 -4.97 -0.77
CA GLY A 99 2.54 -5.51 -2.11
C GLY A 99 2.68 -7.02 -2.17
N TYR A 100 2.62 -7.54 -3.38
CA TYR A 100 2.76 -8.97 -3.61
C TYR A 100 4.19 -9.31 -4.03
N ASP A 101 4.77 -10.32 -3.39
CA ASP A 101 6.05 -10.88 -3.78
C ASP A 101 5.93 -11.79 -5.02
N PRO A 102 7.04 -12.30 -5.60
CA PRO A 102 6.98 -13.17 -6.78
C PRO A 102 6.23 -14.50 -6.57
N SER A 103 5.94 -14.88 -5.33
CA SER A 103 5.13 -16.05 -4.99
C SER A 103 3.63 -15.73 -4.89
N GLY A 104 3.27 -14.43 -4.93
CA GLY A 104 1.91 -13.94 -4.78
C GLY A 104 1.48 -13.76 -3.33
N GLU A 105 2.43 -13.71 -2.38
CA GLU A 105 2.15 -13.47 -0.96
C GLU A 105 2.13 -11.96 -0.68
N LEU A 106 1.13 -11.49 0.08
CA LEU A 106 1.08 -10.11 0.57
C LEU A 106 2.17 -9.92 1.62
N VAL A 107 3.11 -9.02 1.36
CA VAL A 107 4.27 -8.74 2.20
C VAL A 107 4.51 -7.24 2.34
N ALA A 108 5.29 -6.87 3.37
CA ALA A 108 5.84 -5.54 3.55
C ALA A 108 7.32 -5.53 3.16
N THR A 109 7.78 -4.46 2.51
CA THR A 109 9.21 -4.17 2.42
C THR A 109 9.76 -3.83 3.81
N PRO A 110 11.07 -4.01 4.06
CA PRO A 110 11.65 -3.62 5.35
C PRO A 110 11.39 -2.15 5.68
N ALA A 111 11.00 -1.86 6.92
CA ALA A 111 10.82 -0.48 7.38
C ALA A 111 12.16 0.27 7.36
N ILE A 112 12.24 1.30 6.52
CA ILE A 112 13.42 2.15 6.35
C ILE A 112 13.29 3.35 7.28
N PRO A 113 14.32 3.65 8.11
CA PRO A 113 14.30 4.83 8.96
C PRO A 113 14.44 6.11 8.12
N GLY A 114 13.62 7.10 8.43
CA GLY A 114 13.68 8.44 7.88
C GLY A 114 14.21 9.46 8.89
N ASP A 115 13.57 10.62 8.89
CA ASP A 115 13.76 11.78 9.73
C ASP A 115 12.47 12.00 10.59
N PRO A 116 12.43 12.99 11.49
CA PRO A 116 11.25 13.24 12.34
C PRO A 116 9.93 13.53 11.60
N ASP A 117 10.00 14.00 10.36
CA ASP A 117 8.88 14.52 9.57
C ASP A 117 8.96 14.12 8.08
N SER A 118 9.78 13.11 7.76
CA SER A 118 9.86 12.58 6.40
C SER A 118 10.54 11.22 6.36
N CYS A 119 10.24 10.44 5.33
CA CYS A 119 10.97 9.24 5.00
C CYS A 119 10.87 8.92 3.50
N ASP A 120 11.68 7.97 3.03
CA ASP A 120 11.66 7.49 1.64
C ASP A 120 11.63 5.96 1.64
N PRO A 121 10.56 5.31 1.12
CA PRO A 121 10.45 3.86 1.08
C PRO A 121 11.45 3.21 0.09
N GLY A 122 12.14 4.02 -0.72
CA GLY A 122 13.09 3.57 -1.72
C GLY A 122 12.45 2.94 -2.95
N GLU A 123 13.25 2.20 -3.70
CA GLU A 123 12.80 1.55 -4.94
C GLU A 123 12.13 0.19 -4.66
N ASP A 124 11.14 -0.14 -5.47
CA ASP A 124 10.49 -1.45 -5.50
C ASP A 124 11.54 -2.58 -5.61
N PRO A 125 11.45 -3.63 -4.77
CA PRO A 125 12.21 -4.85 -4.99
C PRO A 125 11.90 -5.45 -6.37
N ALA A 126 12.88 -6.16 -6.95
CA ALA A 126 12.66 -6.81 -8.24
C ALA A 126 11.49 -7.81 -8.15
N GLU A 127 10.57 -7.73 -9.13
CA GLU A 127 9.39 -8.61 -9.25
C GLU A 127 8.36 -8.45 -8.10
N PHE A 128 8.52 -7.44 -7.25
CA PHE A 128 7.50 -6.99 -6.29
C PHE A 128 6.45 -6.13 -7.00
N VAL A 129 5.19 -6.25 -6.57
CA VAL A 129 4.09 -5.43 -7.08
C VAL A 129 3.54 -4.61 -5.92
N ALA A 130 3.97 -3.35 -5.83
CA ALA A 130 3.47 -2.41 -4.84
C ALA A 130 1.98 -2.12 -5.06
N ILE A 131 1.21 -2.14 -3.96
CA ILE A 131 -0.22 -1.78 -3.95
C ILE A 131 -0.53 -0.70 -2.92
N ALA A 132 0.35 -0.51 -1.92
CA ALA A 132 0.22 0.57 -0.96
C ALA A 132 1.59 1.05 -0.46
N SER A 133 1.67 2.34 -0.13
CA SER A 133 2.70 2.90 0.73
C SER A 133 2.33 2.67 2.21
N TYR A 134 3.33 2.71 3.08
CA TYR A 134 3.08 2.88 4.50
C TYR A 134 4.15 3.77 5.12
N HIS A 135 3.73 4.56 6.11
CA HIS A 135 4.67 5.18 7.04
C HIS A 135 4.09 5.33 8.43
N THR A 136 4.96 5.72 9.35
CA THR A 136 4.63 6.11 10.71
C THR A 136 4.96 7.59 10.83
N HIS A 137 4.14 8.36 11.53
CA HIS A 137 4.62 9.59 12.15
C HIS A 137 5.42 9.22 13.40
N GLY A 138 6.42 10.03 13.75
CA GLY A 138 7.37 9.81 14.85
C GLY A 138 6.76 9.75 16.25
N SER A 139 7.52 10.11 17.29
CA SER A 139 6.98 10.35 18.62
C SER A 139 6.11 11.62 18.65
N TYR A 140 5.22 11.73 19.62
CA TYR A 140 4.44 12.95 19.85
C TYR A 140 5.35 14.18 20.00
N SER A 141 5.01 15.26 19.29
CA SER A 141 5.64 16.57 19.43
C SER A 141 4.56 17.64 19.51
N PRO A 142 4.59 18.54 20.52
CA PRO A 142 3.63 19.65 20.62
C PRO A 142 3.78 20.67 19.49
N ASP A 143 4.92 20.69 18.81
CA ASP A 143 5.23 21.67 17.76
C ASP A 143 4.92 21.12 16.35
N ALA A 144 4.24 19.97 16.24
CA ALA A 144 3.94 19.31 14.96
C ALA A 144 2.49 18.82 14.88
N ASP A 145 1.89 18.90 13.70
CA ASP A 145 0.60 18.30 13.39
C ASP A 145 0.75 16.81 13.02
N SER A 146 1.27 16.02 13.96
CA SER A 146 1.61 14.59 13.74
C SER A 146 0.40 13.66 13.68
N GLU A 147 -0.82 14.19 13.70
CA GLU A 147 -2.04 13.38 13.82
C GLU A 147 -2.89 13.32 12.55
N VAL A 148 -2.45 14.00 11.48
CA VAL A 148 -3.12 14.08 10.18
C VAL A 148 -2.08 13.90 9.08
N PRO A 149 -2.37 13.14 8.00
CA PRO A 149 -1.48 13.04 6.84
C PRO A 149 -1.13 14.41 6.27
N SER A 150 0.09 14.55 5.78
CA SER A 150 0.55 15.75 5.07
C SER A 150 -0.12 15.87 3.70
N VAL A 151 0.01 17.05 3.08
CA VAL A 151 -0.41 17.25 1.67
C VAL A 151 0.38 16.32 0.76
N GLU A 152 1.68 16.19 1.02
CA GLU A 152 2.61 15.34 0.30
C GLU A 152 2.25 13.85 0.41
N ASP A 153 1.72 13.39 1.55
CA ASP A 153 1.32 12.00 1.75
C ASP A 153 0.19 11.61 0.78
N LEU A 154 -0.93 12.34 0.82
CA LEU A 154 -2.07 12.04 -0.03
C LEU A 154 -1.78 12.33 -1.51
N ALA A 155 -1.07 13.41 -1.82
CA ALA A 155 -0.70 13.73 -3.20
C ALA A 155 0.24 12.69 -3.81
N GLY A 156 1.22 12.21 -3.03
CA GLY A 156 2.15 11.15 -3.46
C GLY A 156 1.43 9.85 -3.79
N ASP A 157 0.56 9.39 -2.89
CA ASP A 157 -0.26 8.20 -3.09
C ASP A 157 -1.16 8.30 -4.34
N ILE A 158 -1.73 9.50 -4.59
CA ILE A 158 -2.51 9.78 -5.80
C ILE A 158 -1.65 9.68 -7.07
N ASP A 159 -0.48 10.31 -7.07
CA ASP A 159 0.42 10.34 -8.22
C ASP A 159 0.95 8.94 -8.56
N ASP A 160 1.26 8.14 -7.54
CA ASP A 160 1.78 6.78 -7.69
C ASP A 160 0.68 5.72 -7.84
N GLN A 161 -0.59 6.09 -7.66
CA GLN A 161 -1.75 5.19 -7.68
C GLN A 161 -1.63 4.05 -6.66
N LEU A 162 -1.13 4.39 -5.48
CA LEU A 162 -0.98 3.49 -4.34
C LEU A 162 -2.01 3.86 -3.27
N TYR A 163 -2.53 2.87 -2.56
CA TYR A 163 -3.17 3.18 -1.28
C TYR A 163 -2.09 3.64 -0.28
N GLY A 164 -2.47 4.37 0.76
CA GLY A 164 -1.51 4.76 1.81
C GLY A 164 -2.00 4.39 3.19
N TYR A 165 -1.07 3.96 4.05
CA TYR A 165 -1.35 3.67 5.46
C TYR A 165 -0.41 4.46 6.36
N ILE A 166 -0.98 5.29 7.24
CA ILE A 166 -0.21 6.16 8.13
C ILE A 166 -0.63 5.91 9.57
N SER A 167 0.28 5.44 10.42
CA SER A 167 0.05 5.39 11.87
C SER A 167 0.61 6.61 12.58
N THR A 168 -0.08 7.05 13.63
CA THR A 168 0.19 8.32 14.32
C THR A 168 0.44 8.11 15.82
N PRO A 169 1.14 9.04 16.51
CA PRO A 169 1.35 9.00 17.95
C PRO A 169 0.08 8.85 18.79
N GLY A 170 -1.05 9.39 18.35
CA GLY A 170 -2.35 9.25 19.02
C GLY A 170 -3.00 7.87 18.85
N GLY A 171 -2.35 6.96 18.14
CA GLY A 171 -2.84 5.60 17.88
C GLY A 171 -3.88 5.51 16.76
N ARG A 172 -4.03 6.55 15.92
CA ARG A 172 -4.88 6.48 14.72
C ARG A 172 -4.13 5.78 13.59
N LEU A 173 -4.90 5.07 12.78
CA LEU A 173 -4.47 4.58 11.47
C LEU A 173 -5.27 5.34 10.40
N TRP A 174 -4.56 6.03 9.51
CA TRP A 174 -5.12 6.68 8.34
C TRP A 174 -4.98 5.79 7.12
N PHE A 175 -5.97 5.88 6.25
CA PHE A 175 -6.00 5.26 4.94
C PHE A 175 -6.17 6.33 3.85
N ASN A 176 -5.20 6.42 2.94
CA ASN A 176 -5.29 7.24 1.74
C ASN A 176 -5.86 6.39 0.60
N ASP A 177 -7.02 6.81 0.09
CA ASP A 177 -7.66 6.22 -1.09
C ASP A 177 -7.34 7.07 -2.32
N TRP A 178 -6.33 6.68 -3.09
CA TRP A 178 -5.91 7.40 -4.30
C TRP A 178 -7.02 7.53 -5.34
N GLU A 179 -7.97 6.60 -5.41
CA GLU A 179 -9.05 6.65 -6.40
C GLU A 179 -10.11 7.70 -6.03
N SER A 180 -10.36 7.88 -4.73
CA SER A 180 -11.30 8.89 -4.23
C SER A 180 -10.64 10.22 -3.86
N GLU A 181 -9.31 10.25 -3.78
CA GLU A 181 -8.50 11.39 -3.34
C GLU A 181 -8.84 11.85 -1.92
N VAL A 182 -9.02 10.88 -1.02
CA VAL A 182 -9.45 11.08 0.38
C VAL A 182 -8.58 10.30 1.34
N ALA A 183 -8.11 10.96 2.39
CA ALA A 183 -7.54 10.35 3.59
C ALA A 183 -8.66 10.12 4.62
N THR A 184 -8.76 8.93 5.20
CA THR A 184 -9.76 8.59 6.22
C THR A 184 -9.13 7.86 7.39
N VAL A 185 -9.48 8.22 8.62
CA VAL A 185 -9.18 7.38 9.79
C VAL A 185 -9.96 6.07 9.66
N ILE A 186 -9.26 4.95 9.78
CA ILE A 186 -9.81 3.60 9.85
C ILE A 186 -9.52 2.99 11.23
N ASP A 187 -10.38 2.06 11.67
CA ASP A 187 -10.20 1.32 12.93
C ASP A 187 -10.29 -0.20 12.68
N PRO A 188 -9.26 -0.81 12.08
CA PRO A 188 -9.12 -2.26 12.01
C PRO A 188 -8.66 -2.88 13.34
N GLY A 189 -8.33 -2.07 14.35
CA GLY A 189 -7.80 -2.49 15.64
C GLY A 189 -6.89 -1.44 16.26
N ALA A 190 -6.54 -1.63 17.54
CA ALA A 190 -5.78 -0.65 18.29
C ALA A 190 -4.27 -0.66 17.92
N ILE A 191 -3.73 0.53 17.69
CA ILE A 191 -2.30 0.85 17.76
C ILE A 191 -2.06 1.57 19.10
N GLU A 192 -1.05 1.15 19.86
CA GLU A 192 -0.78 1.76 21.17
C GLU A 192 -0.33 3.22 20.95
N PRO A 193 -0.94 4.20 21.64
CA PRO A 193 -0.52 5.58 21.52
C PRO A 193 0.83 5.80 22.22
N ASP A 194 1.55 6.83 21.78
CA ASP A 194 2.69 7.38 22.51
C ASP A 194 2.27 7.71 23.95
N PRO A 195 2.97 7.20 24.98
CA PRO A 195 2.67 7.50 26.38
C PRO A 195 2.65 8.99 26.73
N ASP A 196 3.37 9.82 25.97
CA ASP A 196 3.44 11.27 26.14
C ASP A 196 2.44 12.03 25.26
N PHE A 197 1.64 11.33 24.45
CA PHE A 197 0.63 11.92 23.56
C PHE A 197 -0.35 12.82 24.31
N GLN A 198 -0.60 14.00 23.74
CA GLN A 198 -1.61 14.93 24.20
C GLN A 198 -2.42 15.44 23.01
N ASP A 199 -3.75 15.40 23.15
CA ASP A 199 -4.64 16.04 22.19
C ASP A 199 -4.31 17.52 22.03
N CYS A 200 -4.62 18.06 20.84
CA CYS A 200 -4.52 19.47 20.52
C CYS A 200 -5.92 20.11 20.36
N PRO A 201 -6.58 20.58 21.44
CA PRO A 201 -7.93 21.14 21.35
C PRO A 201 -8.04 22.38 20.47
N ALA A 202 -6.94 23.08 20.22
CA ALA A 202 -6.90 24.25 19.34
C ALA A 202 -6.92 23.86 17.86
N PHE A 203 -6.47 22.66 17.52
CA PHE A 203 -6.31 22.17 16.15
C PHE A 203 -6.65 20.69 16.02
N PRO A 204 -7.89 20.28 16.35
CA PRO A 204 -8.28 18.88 16.36
C PRO A 204 -8.18 18.27 14.96
N ALA A 205 -7.78 17.00 14.90
CA ALA A 205 -7.89 16.19 13.69
C ALA A 205 -9.34 15.74 13.49
N ASP A 206 -9.85 15.91 12.28
CA ASP A 206 -11.08 15.28 11.80
C ASP A 206 -10.80 13.81 11.43
N THR A 207 -11.83 13.09 10.99
CA THR A 207 -11.71 11.67 10.60
C THR A 207 -11.53 11.47 9.10
N GLU A 208 -11.60 12.54 8.32
CA GLU A 208 -11.53 12.49 6.86
C GLU A 208 -10.98 13.82 6.34
N TYR A 209 -10.14 13.76 5.30
CA TYR A 209 -9.62 14.92 4.60
C TYR A 209 -9.50 14.65 3.10
N THR A 210 -9.94 15.63 2.30
CA THR A 210 -9.58 15.76 0.88
C THR A 210 -8.27 16.53 0.74
N LEU A 211 -7.62 16.44 -0.43
CA LEU A 211 -6.39 17.20 -0.69
C LEU A 211 -6.54 18.73 -0.45
N PRO A 212 -7.61 19.41 -0.92
CA PRO A 212 -7.79 20.84 -0.61
C PRO A 212 -8.01 21.15 0.88
N GLU A 213 -8.52 20.20 1.66
CA GLU A 213 -8.68 20.37 3.11
C GLU A 213 -7.35 20.20 3.84
N LEU A 214 -6.48 19.27 3.39
CA LEU A 214 -5.10 19.16 3.86
C LEU A 214 -4.29 20.41 3.53
N GLU A 215 -4.42 20.95 2.32
CA GLU A 215 -3.79 22.22 1.92
C GLU A 215 -4.22 23.37 2.84
N ALA A 216 -5.53 23.51 3.09
CA ALA A 216 -6.06 24.53 3.98
C ALA A 216 -5.62 24.33 5.44
N ARG A 217 -5.50 23.07 5.89
CA ARG A 217 -5.00 22.71 7.22
C ARG A 217 -3.52 23.13 7.35
N ALA A 218 -2.66 22.75 6.41
CA ALA A 218 -1.25 23.12 6.41
C ALA A 218 -1.02 24.64 6.41
N GLU A 219 -1.87 25.42 5.73
CA GLU A 219 -1.82 26.89 5.77
C GLU A 219 -2.24 27.51 7.11
N THR A 220 -3.03 26.77 7.91
CA THR A 220 -3.65 27.25 9.15
C THR A 220 -3.11 26.58 10.41
N ASP A 221 -2.12 25.71 10.27
CA ASP A 221 -1.42 25.07 11.38
C ASP A 221 -0.85 26.16 12.33
N PRO A 222 -1.26 26.18 13.61
CA PRO A 222 -0.75 27.13 14.58
C PRO A 222 0.75 26.92 14.88
N GLY A 223 1.32 25.76 14.54
CA GLY A 223 2.69 25.37 14.86
C GLY A 223 2.92 25.11 16.35
N GLU A 224 1.85 25.03 17.15
CA GLU A 224 1.90 24.69 18.57
C GLU A 224 0.56 24.11 19.06
N CYS A 225 0.72 23.10 19.92
CA CYS A 225 -0.26 22.51 20.81
C CYS A 225 0.27 22.61 22.26
#